data_AF-A0A5C0UH09-F1
#
_entry.id   AF-A0A5C0UH09-F1
#
_cell.length_a   1.000
_cell.length_b   1.000
_cell.length_c   1.000
_cell.angle_alpha   90.00
_cell.angle_beta   90.00
_cell.angle_gamma   90.00
#
_symmetry.space_group_name_H-M   'P 1'
#
loop_
_entity.id
_entity.type
_entity.pdbx_description
1 polymer ?
#
loop_
_entity_poly.entity_id
_entity_poly.type
_entity_poly.pdbx_seq_one_letter_code
_entity_poly.pdbx_strand_id
1 'polypeptide(L)'
;MDQIKKSLKYHSNFPKGKWGMHATKPLTLQDMALAYSPGVADPCLEIERDLETAKEYTAKQNLVAVISNGTAVLGLGNIGALASKPVMEGKCILMNKMSGVFGVDIEVDEKDSDKIIEIIRKISPTFGAINLEDIKAPECFIIEEALQDLDIPVFHDDQHGTAIVATAGIENALKLSGKSWGSVKVVANGAGAAGIACLDSMVNMGLNPNNIMLFDSKGLINDTRSDLNKYKQKYAINKKSCTLEEALNGADIFLGMSAAKALKPEWIVNMAKDPVIFGLANPEPEIMPELAKEVRPDCIMATGRSDYPNQVNNILCFPYIFRGALDSQAKSINNEMKKACIKAIAEIARNDKSFGTSHIIPNSLDERLGLIVSNAVAQAAIESGAGKSVPNLYGRYIEKMLNINSERYFNIYNGSNPINIDNIQTDIQSFLNAWETPIKSDSNSQYVIKPMEKSCNGEKLVWIFGLESSNPWIAYSTSENSIIKDIRSILSLSNMPHIPVVDIKQCRDLEKRNDFCGRISLNEGLKMEFKPGLRNIAYLTLLLSGIANVKITY
;
A
#
# COMPACT_ATOMS: atom_id res chain seq x y z
N MET A 1 31.09 -5.07 4.20
CA MET A 1 31.57 -4.79 2.83
C MET A 1 30.67 -5.37 1.72
N ASP A 2 30.10 -6.57 1.89
CA ASP A 2 29.24 -7.18 0.86
C ASP A 2 27.90 -6.44 0.65
N GLN A 3 27.24 -5.99 1.73
CA GLN A 3 25.95 -5.30 1.64
C GLN A 3 26.00 -3.95 0.90
N ILE A 4 27.08 -3.17 1.10
CA ILE A 4 27.27 -1.88 0.40
C ILE A 4 27.39 -2.13 -1.11
N LYS A 5 28.21 -3.12 -1.51
CA LYS A 5 28.36 -3.49 -2.93
C LYS A 5 27.04 -3.95 -3.53
N LYS A 6 26.25 -4.75 -2.81
CA LYS A 6 24.90 -5.18 -3.23
C LYS A 6 23.96 -3.99 -3.43
N SER A 7 23.92 -3.06 -2.48
CA SER A 7 23.07 -1.86 -2.55
C SER A 7 23.45 -0.95 -3.73
N LEU A 8 24.74 -0.65 -3.90
CA LEU A 8 25.22 0.16 -5.02
C LEU A 8 24.96 -0.53 -6.37
N LYS A 9 25.21 -1.84 -6.45
CA LYS A 9 24.94 -2.63 -7.66
C LYS A 9 23.45 -2.59 -8.02
N TYR A 10 22.57 -2.78 -7.04
CA TYR A 10 21.11 -2.71 -7.22
C TYR A 10 20.68 -1.40 -7.89
N HIS A 11 21.17 -0.24 -7.42
CA HIS A 11 20.83 1.08 -8.00
C HIS A 11 21.51 1.37 -9.36
N SER A 12 22.69 0.77 -9.60
CA SER A 12 23.48 1.03 -10.81
C SER A 12 23.13 0.16 -12.01
N ASN A 13 22.45 -0.97 -11.79
CA ASN A 13 22.00 -1.88 -12.85
C ASN A 13 21.08 -1.12 -13.80
N PHE A 14 21.08 -1.49 -15.09
CA PHE A 14 20.22 -0.84 -16.09
C PHE A 14 18.80 -1.41 -16.04
N PRO A 15 17.75 -0.57 -16.13
CA PRO A 15 17.79 0.89 -16.10
C PRO A 15 18.21 1.43 -14.72
N LYS A 16 19.05 2.48 -14.70
CA LYS A 16 19.61 3.06 -13.47
C LYS A 16 18.50 3.66 -12.60
N GLY A 17 18.71 3.67 -11.28
CA GLY A 17 17.71 4.13 -10.32
C GLY A 17 16.68 3.05 -10.02
N LYS A 18 15.57 3.44 -9.40
CA LYS A 18 14.53 2.49 -8.96
C LYS A 18 13.19 2.62 -9.68
N TRP A 19 12.92 3.75 -10.33
CA TRP A 19 11.65 3.94 -11.04
C TRP A 19 11.83 4.70 -12.35
N GLY A 20 10.82 4.62 -13.21
CA GLY A 20 10.77 5.34 -14.47
C GLY A 20 9.33 5.45 -14.99
N MET A 21 9.16 6.25 -16.05
CA MET A 21 7.86 6.46 -16.67
C MET A 21 7.51 5.31 -17.63
N HIS A 22 6.25 4.89 -17.61
CA HIS A 22 5.70 3.92 -18.55
C HIS A 22 4.36 4.41 -19.08
N ALA A 23 4.06 4.10 -20.34
CA ALA A 23 2.76 4.43 -20.93
C ALA A 23 1.66 3.60 -20.25
N THR A 24 0.58 4.26 -19.84
CA THR A 24 -0.60 3.61 -19.23
C THR A 24 -1.67 3.24 -20.25
N LYS A 25 -1.47 3.66 -21.51
CA LYS A 25 -2.34 3.43 -22.67
C LYS A 25 -1.50 2.84 -23.83
N PRO A 26 -2.11 2.07 -24.74
CA PRO A 26 -1.45 1.65 -25.97
C PRO A 26 -0.98 2.85 -26.80
N LEU A 27 0.06 2.65 -27.61
CA LEU A 27 0.67 3.67 -28.48
C LEU A 27 0.76 3.16 -29.94
N THR A 28 -0.34 2.61 -30.47
CA THR A 28 -0.43 2.29 -31.90
C THR A 28 -0.54 3.58 -32.73
N LEU A 29 -0.47 3.48 -34.06
CA LEU A 29 -0.62 4.64 -34.93
C LEU A 29 -1.97 5.37 -34.74
N GLN A 30 -3.04 4.62 -34.46
CA GLN A 30 -4.35 5.19 -34.16
C GLN A 30 -4.36 5.87 -32.78
N ASP A 31 -3.73 5.25 -31.79
CA ASP A 31 -3.65 5.82 -30.44
C ASP A 31 -2.82 7.10 -30.39
N MET A 32 -1.80 7.24 -31.24
CA MET A 32 -0.97 8.46 -31.30
C MET A 32 -1.80 9.72 -31.65
N ALA A 33 -2.83 9.57 -32.48
CA ALA A 33 -3.73 10.68 -32.82
C ALA A 33 -4.66 11.07 -31.65
N LEU A 34 -4.86 10.17 -30.68
CA LEU A 34 -5.64 10.41 -29.45
C LEU A 34 -4.74 10.91 -28.30
N ALA A 35 -3.58 10.28 -28.12
CA ALA A 35 -2.61 10.59 -27.08
C ALA A 35 -1.88 11.92 -27.34
N TYR A 36 -1.84 12.38 -28.59
CA TYR A 36 -1.22 13.63 -29.00
C TYR A 36 -2.11 14.38 -29.99
N SER A 37 -1.52 15.23 -30.83
CA SER A 37 -2.27 16.02 -31.79
C SER A 37 -2.92 15.12 -32.87
N PRO A 38 -4.19 15.40 -33.25
CA PRO A 38 -5.03 16.49 -32.76
C PRO A 38 -5.85 16.16 -31.50
N GLY A 39 -6.05 14.88 -31.14
CA GLY A 39 -7.03 14.45 -30.13
C GLY A 39 -6.75 14.93 -28.71
N VAL A 40 -5.50 15.21 -28.35
CA VAL A 40 -5.13 15.77 -27.03
C VAL A 40 -5.75 17.16 -26.77
N ALA A 41 -6.19 17.87 -27.81
CA ALA A 41 -6.84 19.17 -27.66
C ALA A 41 -8.18 19.07 -26.89
N ASP A 42 -8.95 18.00 -27.10
CA ASP A 42 -10.27 17.83 -26.48
C ASP A 42 -10.20 17.80 -24.94
N PRO A 43 -9.39 16.95 -24.27
CA PRO A 43 -9.26 17.00 -22.82
C PRO A 43 -8.66 18.31 -22.31
N CYS A 44 -7.81 19.02 -23.08
CA CYS A 44 -7.32 20.34 -22.70
C CYS A 44 -8.44 21.38 -22.63
N LEU A 45 -9.34 21.40 -23.63
CA LEU A 45 -10.47 22.31 -23.68
C LEU A 45 -11.52 21.99 -22.60
N GLU A 46 -11.72 20.71 -22.26
CA GLU A 46 -12.59 20.33 -21.14
C GLU A 46 -12.02 20.79 -19.79
N ILE A 47 -10.70 20.67 -19.58
CA ILE A 47 -10.04 21.18 -18.36
C ILE A 47 -10.10 22.71 -18.29
N GLU A 48 -9.95 23.41 -19.43
CA GLU A 48 -10.11 24.87 -19.48
C GLU A 48 -11.51 25.31 -19.03
N ARG A 49 -12.55 24.54 -19.37
CA ARG A 49 -13.94 24.82 -18.98
C ARG A 49 -14.22 24.47 -17.52
N ASP A 50 -13.71 23.35 -17.04
CA ASP A 50 -13.87 22.88 -15.66
C ASP A 50 -12.57 22.23 -15.17
N LEU A 51 -11.85 22.95 -14.30
CA LEU A 51 -10.56 22.53 -13.74
C LEU A 51 -10.65 21.21 -12.95
N GLU A 52 -11.81 20.85 -12.40
CA GLU A 52 -11.97 19.59 -11.67
C GLU A 52 -11.84 18.36 -12.59
N THR A 53 -12.15 18.50 -13.88
CA THR A 53 -12.01 17.43 -14.88
C THR A 53 -10.55 17.02 -15.13
N ALA A 54 -9.57 17.80 -14.65
CA ALA A 54 -8.17 17.40 -14.66
C ALA A 54 -7.95 16.08 -13.90
N LYS A 55 -8.77 15.76 -12.90
CA LYS A 55 -8.74 14.49 -12.18
C LYS A 55 -9.25 13.31 -13.03
N GLU A 56 -10.07 13.58 -14.04
CA GLU A 56 -10.61 12.56 -14.96
C GLU A 56 -9.68 12.32 -16.15
N TYR A 57 -9.19 13.39 -16.78
CA TYR A 57 -8.47 13.32 -18.04
C TYR A 57 -6.95 13.26 -17.91
N THR A 58 -6.40 13.36 -16.69
CA THR A 58 -4.96 13.32 -16.46
C THR A 58 -4.58 12.34 -15.33
N ALA A 59 -3.28 12.13 -15.15
CA ALA A 59 -2.78 11.33 -14.03
C ALA A 59 -2.99 11.99 -12.66
N LYS A 60 -3.40 13.27 -12.58
CA LYS A 60 -3.51 14.07 -11.34
C LYS A 60 -4.18 13.30 -10.21
N GLN A 61 -5.30 12.64 -10.48
CA GLN A 61 -6.09 11.88 -9.49
C GLN A 61 -5.36 10.71 -8.84
N ASN A 62 -4.26 10.24 -9.43
CA ASN A 62 -3.45 9.13 -8.91
C ASN A 62 -1.98 9.52 -8.67
N LEU A 63 -1.62 10.79 -8.82
CA LEU A 63 -0.23 11.26 -8.79
C LEU A 63 0.08 11.98 -7.48
N VAL A 64 1.16 11.58 -6.81
CA VAL A 64 1.65 12.20 -5.58
C VAL A 64 3.07 12.69 -5.78
N ALA A 65 3.32 13.96 -5.43
CA ALA A 65 4.68 14.47 -5.37
C ALA A 65 5.34 14.05 -4.05
N VAL A 66 6.48 13.37 -4.12
CA VAL A 66 7.34 13.10 -2.97
C VAL A 66 8.43 14.17 -2.96
N ILE A 67 8.27 15.19 -2.12
CA ILE A 67 9.08 16.41 -2.15
C ILE A 67 10.03 16.43 -0.97
N SER A 68 11.32 16.63 -1.25
CA SER A 68 12.36 16.79 -0.23
C SER A 68 13.38 17.84 -0.64
N ASN A 69 14.00 18.50 0.33
CA ASN A 69 15.22 19.30 0.12
C ASN A 69 16.49 18.62 0.66
N GLY A 70 16.36 17.36 1.13
CA GLY A 70 17.48 16.55 1.61
C GLY A 70 18.16 17.07 2.87
N THR A 71 17.44 17.84 3.71
CA THR A 71 18.01 18.46 4.91
C THR A 71 17.95 17.58 6.16
N ALA A 72 17.18 16.49 6.14
CA ALA A 72 17.05 15.54 7.24
C ALA A 72 16.93 14.09 6.75
N VAL A 73 17.80 13.67 5.83
CA VAL A 73 17.70 12.34 5.19
C VAL A 73 18.06 11.23 6.16
N LEU A 74 17.07 10.46 6.59
CA LEU A 74 17.26 9.33 7.52
C LEU A 74 18.08 9.76 8.77
N GLY A 75 19.08 8.97 9.16
CA GLY A 75 20.08 9.34 10.18
C GLY A 75 21.31 10.08 9.62
N LEU A 76 21.31 10.47 8.34
CA LEU A 76 22.45 11.11 7.66
C LEU A 76 22.41 12.65 7.80
N GLY A 77 21.25 13.20 8.14
CA GLY A 77 21.05 14.64 8.30
C GLY A 77 21.03 15.37 6.96
N ASN A 78 21.66 16.54 6.91
CA ASN A 78 21.66 17.39 5.72
C ASN A 78 22.74 16.93 4.73
N ILE A 79 22.34 16.12 3.76
CA ILE A 79 23.19 15.65 2.66
C ILE A 79 22.85 16.31 1.32
N GLY A 80 21.83 17.16 1.30
CA GLY A 80 21.38 17.92 0.13
C GLY A 80 20.42 17.16 -0.78
N ALA A 81 19.72 17.91 -1.62
CA ALA A 81 18.64 17.45 -2.48
C ALA A 81 19.07 16.27 -3.38
N LEU A 82 20.18 16.38 -4.12
CA LEU A 82 20.59 15.30 -5.03
C LEU A 82 20.95 13.99 -4.30
N ALA A 83 21.53 14.08 -3.10
CA ALA A 83 21.90 12.90 -2.32
C ALA A 83 20.69 12.23 -1.65
N SER A 84 19.56 12.94 -1.48
CA SER A 84 18.31 12.37 -0.98
C SER A 84 17.56 11.57 -2.04
N LYS A 85 17.81 11.82 -3.34
CA LYS A 85 17.11 11.20 -4.47
C LYS A 85 16.90 9.68 -4.34
N PRO A 86 17.90 8.86 -3.99
CA PRO A 86 17.66 7.42 -3.81
C PRO A 86 16.57 7.14 -2.76
N VAL A 87 16.49 7.89 -1.67
CA VAL A 87 15.43 7.68 -0.66
C VAL A 87 14.05 8.02 -1.25
N MET A 88 13.94 9.14 -1.98
CA MET A 88 12.69 9.58 -2.61
C MET A 88 12.20 8.63 -3.70
N GLU A 89 13.09 8.15 -4.57
CA GLU A 89 12.78 7.09 -5.54
C GLU A 89 12.24 5.83 -4.84
N GLY A 90 12.82 5.50 -3.67
CA GLY A 90 12.38 4.39 -2.82
C GLY A 90 10.93 4.58 -2.34
N LYS A 91 10.60 5.77 -1.84
CA LYS A 91 9.23 6.11 -1.43
C LYS A 91 8.25 6.01 -2.59
N CYS A 92 8.62 6.48 -3.79
CA CYS A 92 7.78 6.41 -4.97
C CYS A 92 7.45 4.96 -5.38
N ILE A 93 8.45 4.06 -5.43
CA ILE A 93 8.21 2.66 -5.78
C ILE A 93 7.38 1.92 -4.73
N LEU A 94 7.58 2.23 -3.44
CA LEU A 94 6.83 1.60 -2.36
C LEU A 94 5.38 2.06 -2.39
N MET A 95 5.14 3.35 -2.60
CA MET A 95 3.81 3.91 -2.80
C MET A 95 3.08 3.19 -3.95
N ASN A 96 3.75 3.03 -5.09
CA ASN A 96 3.18 2.34 -6.23
C ASN A 96 2.92 0.86 -5.96
N LYS A 97 3.92 0.13 -5.48
CA LYS A 97 3.81 -1.32 -5.26
C LYS A 97 2.74 -1.68 -4.22
N MET A 98 2.64 -0.89 -3.16
CA MET A 98 1.77 -1.19 -2.02
C MET A 98 0.33 -0.70 -2.20
N SER A 99 0.12 0.37 -2.98
CA SER A 99 -1.18 1.05 -3.03
C SER A 99 -1.66 1.44 -4.42
N GLY A 100 -0.82 1.29 -5.45
CA GLY A 100 -1.15 1.70 -6.82
C GLY A 100 -1.07 3.19 -7.09
N VAL A 101 -0.68 3.98 -6.10
CA VAL A 101 -0.48 5.42 -6.25
C VAL A 101 0.83 5.69 -7.02
N PHE A 102 0.81 6.63 -7.97
CA PHE A 102 1.98 7.03 -8.72
C PHE A 102 2.76 8.11 -7.97
N GLY A 103 3.86 7.72 -7.33
CA GLY A 103 4.81 8.68 -6.74
C GLY A 103 5.74 9.26 -7.79
N VAL A 104 6.00 10.57 -7.70
CA VAL A 104 7.04 11.28 -8.45
C VAL A 104 7.91 12.03 -7.47
N ASP A 105 9.20 11.74 -7.45
CA ASP A 105 10.17 12.39 -6.58
C ASP A 105 10.59 13.76 -7.12
N ILE A 106 10.67 14.74 -6.21
CA ILE A 106 11.05 16.12 -6.50
C ILE A 106 12.04 16.59 -5.44
N GLU A 107 13.31 16.60 -5.83
CA GLU A 107 14.41 17.11 -5.01
C GLU A 107 14.57 18.63 -5.23
N VAL A 108 14.22 19.43 -4.22
CA VAL A 108 14.30 20.90 -4.28
C VAL A 108 15.60 21.37 -3.63
N ASP A 109 16.54 21.91 -4.40
CA ASP A 109 17.78 22.50 -3.88
C ASP A 109 17.56 23.93 -3.36
N GLU A 110 16.73 24.05 -2.32
CA GLU A 110 16.45 25.30 -1.61
C GLU A 110 16.27 25.00 -0.11
N LYS A 111 16.70 25.94 0.74
CA LYS A 111 16.68 25.83 2.21
C LYS A 111 15.73 26.82 2.86
N ASP A 112 15.38 27.90 2.16
CA ASP A 112 14.42 28.89 2.60
C ASP A 112 12.99 28.33 2.54
N SER A 113 12.29 28.31 3.67
CA SER A 113 10.94 27.75 3.77
C SER A 113 9.93 28.47 2.88
N ASP A 114 9.99 29.80 2.79
CA ASP A 114 9.02 30.59 2.01
C ASP A 114 9.17 30.31 0.52
N LYS A 115 10.41 30.19 0.03
CA LYS A 115 10.68 29.80 -1.35
C LYS A 115 10.28 28.35 -1.65
N ILE A 116 10.49 27.42 -0.73
CA ILE A 116 10.02 26.03 -0.89
C ILE A 116 8.49 26.02 -0.99
N ILE A 117 7.79 26.75 -0.12
CA ILE A 117 6.33 26.89 -0.16
C ILE A 117 5.90 27.46 -1.52
N GLU A 118 6.55 28.51 -2.01
CA GLU A 118 6.25 29.11 -3.32
C GLU A 118 6.42 28.10 -4.46
N ILE A 119 7.53 27.35 -4.47
CA ILE A 119 7.80 26.31 -5.48
C ILE A 119 6.70 25.25 -5.45
N ILE A 120 6.39 24.71 -4.26
CA ILE A 120 5.39 23.65 -4.09
C ILE A 120 4.01 24.13 -4.57
N ARG A 121 3.63 25.36 -4.25
CA ARG A 121 2.36 25.96 -4.72
C ARG A 121 2.30 26.02 -6.24
N LYS A 122 3.39 26.47 -6.89
CA LYS A 122 3.47 26.62 -8.34
C LYS A 122 3.40 25.29 -9.09
N ILE A 123 3.89 24.20 -8.50
CA ILE A 123 3.84 22.86 -9.13
C ILE A 123 2.61 22.03 -8.70
N SER A 124 1.87 22.45 -7.67
CA SER A 124 0.69 21.73 -7.16
C SER A 124 -0.40 21.40 -8.20
N PRO A 125 -0.61 22.16 -9.31
CA PRO A 125 -1.59 21.77 -10.33
C PRO A 125 -1.35 20.39 -10.94
N THR A 126 -0.10 19.90 -10.96
CA THR A 126 0.26 18.57 -11.50
C THR A 126 -0.22 17.41 -10.64
N PHE A 127 -0.32 17.60 -9.31
CA PHE A 127 -0.43 16.49 -8.36
C PHE A 127 -1.82 16.40 -7.72
N GLY A 128 -2.22 15.19 -7.37
CA GLY A 128 -3.42 14.92 -6.57
C GLY A 128 -3.17 14.98 -5.07
N ALA A 129 -1.92 14.85 -4.63
CA ALA A 129 -1.50 15.06 -3.25
C ALA A 129 0.02 15.36 -3.17
N ILE A 130 0.47 15.83 -2.01
CA ILE A 130 1.88 16.13 -1.72
C ILE A 130 2.32 15.37 -0.47
N ASN A 131 3.41 14.61 -0.63
CA ASN A 131 4.13 13.97 0.46
C ASN A 131 5.44 14.73 0.72
N LEU A 132 5.54 15.40 1.86
CA LEU A 132 6.77 16.06 2.29
C LEU A 132 7.67 15.03 2.99
N GLU A 133 8.96 15.02 2.66
CA GLU A 133 9.93 14.08 3.25
C GLU A 133 11.31 14.65 3.51
N ASP A 134 11.96 14.13 4.56
CA ASP A 134 13.35 14.41 4.92
C ASP A 134 13.67 15.92 4.98
N ILE A 135 12.72 16.72 5.51
CA ILE A 135 12.87 18.16 5.75
C ILE A 135 13.13 18.38 7.25
N LYS A 136 14.20 19.09 7.59
CA LYS A 136 14.56 19.33 8.99
C LYS A 136 13.54 20.21 9.71
N ALA A 137 13.45 20.01 11.02
CA ALA A 137 12.74 20.92 11.91
C ALA A 137 13.60 22.17 12.24
N PRO A 138 12.99 23.34 12.46
CA PRO A 138 11.55 23.62 12.48
C PRO A 138 10.92 23.89 11.10
N GLU A 139 11.72 23.98 10.03
CA GLU A 139 11.25 24.35 8.69
C GLU A 139 10.14 23.43 8.17
N CYS A 140 10.22 22.12 8.45
CA CYS A 140 9.18 21.17 8.05
C CYS A 140 7.78 21.51 8.58
N PHE A 141 7.68 22.05 9.79
CA PHE A 141 6.40 22.46 10.35
C PHE A 141 5.84 23.70 9.66
N ILE A 142 6.71 24.68 9.37
CA ILE A 142 6.33 25.93 8.71
C ILE A 142 5.82 25.62 7.30
N ILE A 143 6.56 24.78 6.56
CA ILE A 143 6.22 24.37 5.20
C ILE A 143 4.90 23.59 5.20
N GLU A 144 4.74 22.58 6.06
CA GLU A 144 3.52 21.78 6.10
C GLU A 144 2.30 22.63 6.47
N GLU A 145 2.39 23.45 7.53
CA GLU A 145 1.30 24.32 8.00
C GLU A 145 0.87 25.32 6.93
N ALA A 146 1.85 25.93 6.23
CA ALA A 146 1.58 26.89 5.17
C ALA A 146 1.01 26.27 3.90
N LEU A 147 1.11 24.94 3.71
CA LEU A 147 0.58 24.24 2.54
C LEU A 147 -0.76 23.52 2.80
N GLN A 148 -1.26 23.55 4.04
CA GLN A 148 -2.59 22.97 4.37
C GLN A 148 -3.76 23.72 3.70
N ASP A 149 -3.53 24.88 3.10
CA ASP A 149 -4.54 25.67 2.38
C ASP A 149 -4.70 25.28 0.90
N LEU A 150 -3.87 24.35 0.40
CA LEU A 150 -4.02 23.81 -0.95
C LEU A 150 -5.31 22.98 -1.06
N ASP A 151 -5.90 22.95 -2.25
CA ASP A 151 -7.07 22.12 -2.57
C ASP A 151 -6.72 20.62 -2.79
N ILE A 152 -5.53 20.19 -2.36
CA ILE A 152 -5.04 18.81 -2.40
C ILE A 152 -4.38 18.46 -1.05
N PRO A 153 -4.41 17.19 -0.62
CA PRO A 153 -3.86 16.82 0.67
C PRO A 153 -2.34 16.94 0.70
N VAL A 154 -1.83 17.54 1.78
CA VAL A 154 -0.40 17.65 2.08
C VAL A 154 -0.12 16.92 3.38
N PHE A 155 0.87 16.03 3.37
CA PHE A 155 1.23 15.20 4.50
C PHE A 155 2.74 15.03 4.60
N HIS A 156 3.31 15.28 5.77
CA HIS A 156 4.70 14.97 6.05
C HIS A 156 4.86 13.58 6.68
N ASP A 157 5.52 12.66 5.98
CA ASP A 157 5.58 11.25 6.40
C ASP A 157 6.49 11.03 7.63
N ASP A 158 7.67 11.65 7.71
CA ASP A 158 8.49 11.58 8.94
C ASP A 158 7.80 12.10 10.21
N GLN A 159 6.81 12.98 10.07
CA GLN A 159 6.03 13.48 11.21
C GLN A 159 4.85 12.55 11.50
N HIS A 160 3.90 12.51 10.56
CA HIS A 160 2.60 11.90 10.80
C HIS A 160 2.62 10.39 10.56
N GLY A 161 3.43 9.90 9.62
CA GLY A 161 3.56 8.46 9.35
C GLY A 161 4.12 7.71 10.56
N THR A 162 5.22 8.21 11.12
CA THR A 162 5.79 7.65 12.35
C THR A 162 4.79 7.76 13.51
N ALA A 163 4.14 8.91 13.66
CA ALA A 163 3.15 9.13 14.71
C ALA A 163 1.96 8.17 14.64
N ILE A 164 1.41 7.93 13.46
CA ILE A 164 0.28 7.03 13.25
C ILE A 164 0.67 5.60 13.61
N VAL A 165 1.81 5.11 13.12
CA VAL A 165 2.24 3.72 13.36
C VAL A 165 2.62 3.50 14.82
N ALA A 166 3.33 4.45 15.43
CA ALA A 166 3.66 4.41 16.84
C ALA A 166 2.38 4.40 17.70
N THR A 167 1.42 5.27 17.40
CA THR A 167 0.14 5.36 18.14
C THR A 167 -0.69 4.09 17.96
N ALA A 168 -0.69 3.46 16.78
CA ALA A 168 -1.37 2.18 16.54
C ALA A 168 -0.76 1.04 17.38
N GLY A 169 0.58 0.98 17.47
CA GLY A 169 1.27 0.04 18.35
C GLY A 169 0.94 0.29 19.82
N ILE A 170 0.96 1.55 20.26
CA ILE A 170 0.62 1.92 21.64
C ILE A 170 -0.84 1.59 21.96
N GLU A 171 -1.79 1.89 21.08
CA GLU A 171 -3.21 1.52 21.21
C GLU A 171 -3.37 0.02 21.46
N ASN A 172 -2.59 -0.82 20.79
CA ASN A 172 -2.57 -2.27 21.02
C ASN A 172 -1.88 -2.67 22.32
N ALA A 173 -0.77 -2.01 22.67
CA ALA A 173 -0.09 -2.24 23.95
C ALA A 173 -0.99 -1.89 25.14
N LEU A 174 -1.69 -0.76 25.09
CA LEU A 174 -2.66 -0.36 26.12
C LEU A 174 -3.79 -1.37 26.26
N LYS A 175 -4.30 -1.90 25.14
CA LYS A 175 -5.30 -2.96 25.15
C LYS A 175 -4.79 -4.24 25.85
N LEU A 176 -3.55 -4.66 25.58
CA LEU A 176 -2.93 -5.81 26.23
C LEU A 176 -2.72 -5.58 27.73
N SER A 177 -2.33 -4.36 28.12
CA SER A 177 -2.10 -3.99 29.53
C SER A 177 -3.39 -3.61 30.28
N GLY A 178 -4.57 -3.64 29.65
CA GLY A 178 -5.84 -3.23 30.27
C GLY A 178 -5.91 -1.75 30.64
N LYS A 179 -5.17 -0.89 29.93
CA LYS A 179 -5.07 0.56 30.16
C LYS A 179 -5.87 1.34 29.11
N SER A 180 -6.17 2.60 29.42
CA SER A 180 -6.92 3.50 28.54
C SER A 180 -6.18 4.83 28.35
N TRP A 181 -6.36 5.48 27.20
CA TRP A 181 -5.70 6.75 26.88
C TRP A 181 -5.89 7.84 27.94
N GLY A 182 -7.11 7.96 28.50
CA GLY A 182 -7.43 9.03 29.46
C GLY A 182 -6.69 8.94 30.80
N SER A 183 -6.17 7.77 31.16
CA SER A 183 -5.58 7.51 32.48
C SER A 183 -4.05 7.34 32.48
N VAL A 184 -3.45 7.08 31.32
CA VAL A 184 -2.02 6.76 31.24
C VAL A 184 -1.13 7.99 31.39
N LYS A 185 0.04 7.79 32.00
CA LYS A 185 1.12 8.78 32.11
C LYS A 185 2.19 8.53 31.06
N VAL A 186 2.55 9.59 30.33
CA VAL A 186 3.47 9.51 29.19
C VAL A 186 4.69 10.36 29.46
N VAL A 187 5.86 9.75 29.35
CA VAL A 187 7.14 10.45 29.30
C VAL A 187 7.67 10.36 27.89
N ALA A 188 7.80 11.51 27.21
CA ALA A 188 8.37 11.59 25.88
C ALA A 188 9.75 12.24 25.93
N ASN A 189 10.73 11.61 25.29
CA ASN A 189 12.07 12.16 25.15
C ASN A 189 12.35 12.45 23.67
N GLY A 190 12.45 13.73 23.33
CA GLY A 190 12.58 14.20 21.94
C GLY A 190 11.43 15.10 21.55
N ALA A 191 11.65 16.42 21.61
CA ALA A 191 10.68 17.45 21.23
C ALA A 191 10.88 17.97 19.79
N GLY A 192 11.27 17.07 18.88
CA GLY A 192 11.38 17.33 17.44
C GLY A 192 10.07 17.05 16.70
N ALA A 193 10.11 17.03 15.37
CA ALA A 193 8.93 16.86 14.52
C ALA A 193 8.15 15.57 14.78
N ALA A 194 8.83 14.42 14.71
CA ALA A 194 8.23 13.13 15.01
C ALA A 194 7.68 13.04 16.45
N GLY A 195 8.43 13.52 17.44
CA GLY A 195 8.00 13.47 18.85
C GLY A 195 6.74 14.29 19.13
N ILE A 196 6.66 15.51 18.60
CA ILE A 196 5.46 16.35 18.72
C ILE A 196 4.28 15.73 17.96
N ALA A 197 4.49 15.21 16.76
CA ALA A 197 3.44 14.56 15.97
C ALA A 197 2.88 13.28 16.64
N CYS A 198 3.75 12.49 17.27
CA CYS A 198 3.35 11.34 18.08
C CYS A 198 2.44 11.77 19.24
N LEU A 199 2.85 12.78 20.02
CA LEU A 199 2.04 13.29 21.13
C LEU A 199 0.69 13.84 20.64
N ASP A 200 0.69 14.59 19.54
CA ASP A 200 -0.54 15.11 18.91
C ASP A 200 -1.48 13.96 18.52
N SER A 201 -0.94 12.88 17.94
CA SER A 201 -1.70 11.69 17.57
C SER A 201 -2.27 10.95 18.79
N MET A 202 -1.49 10.81 19.86
CA MET A 202 -1.96 10.21 21.12
C MET A 202 -3.05 11.06 21.78
N VAL A 203 -2.91 12.39 21.80
CA VAL A 203 -3.94 13.33 22.30
C VAL A 203 -5.20 13.22 21.46
N ASN A 204 -5.08 13.13 20.14
CA ASN A 204 -6.22 12.90 19.25
C ASN A 204 -6.93 11.56 19.55
N MET A 205 -6.20 10.53 20.01
CA MET A 205 -6.77 9.25 20.45
C MET A 205 -7.39 9.29 21.85
N GLY A 206 -7.25 10.41 22.59
CA GLY A 206 -7.86 10.63 23.90
C GLY A 206 -6.86 10.70 25.06
N LEU A 207 -5.56 10.79 24.80
CA LEU A 207 -4.56 11.03 25.85
C LEU A 207 -4.80 12.38 26.50
N ASN A 208 -4.86 12.42 27.83
CA ASN A 208 -4.96 13.66 28.57
C ASN A 208 -3.62 14.44 28.48
N PRO A 209 -3.59 15.66 27.92
CA PRO A 209 -2.35 16.44 27.81
C PRO A 209 -1.65 16.71 29.14
N ASN A 210 -2.40 16.77 30.25
CA ASN A 210 -1.85 16.98 31.59
C ASN A 210 -1.04 15.78 32.11
N ASN A 211 -1.16 14.61 31.47
CA ASN A 211 -0.42 13.41 31.82
C ASN A 211 0.89 13.27 31.02
N ILE A 212 1.27 14.26 30.24
CA ILE A 212 2.45 14.25 29.38
C ILE A 212 3.60 15.01 30.06
N MET A 213 4.77 14.39 30.10
CA MET A 213 6.04 15.04 30.41
C MET A 213 6.97 14.92 29.22
N LEU A 214 7.17 16.03 28.49
CA LEU A 214 8.03 16.09 27.32
C LEU A 214 9.41 16.64 27.67
N PHE A 215 10.46 15.98 27.19
CA PHE A 215 11.85 16.40 27.35
C PHE A 215 12.48 16.77 26.01
N ASP A 216 13.30 17.83 26.02
CA ASP A 216 14.25 18.13 24.94
C ASP A 216 15.70 18.07 25.44
N SER A 217 16.66 18.44 24.58
CA SER A 217 18.08 18.42 24.91
C SER A 217 18.48 19.30 26.10
N LYS A 218 17.61 20.22 26.54
CA LYS A 218 17.81 21.11 27.69
C LYS A 218 16.96 20.70 28.91
N GLY A 219 16.26 19.56 28.85
CA GLY A 219 15.48 19.01 29.96
C GLY A 219 13.97 19.09 29.76
N LEU A 220 13.22 19.04 30.86
CA LEU A 220 11.76 19.06 30.87
C LEU A 220 11.21 20.35 30.25
N ILE A 221 10.25 20.21 29.33
CA ILE A 221 9.48 21.32 28.76
C ILE A 221 8.46 21.80 29.80
N ASN A 222 8.65 23.01 30.32
CA ASN A 222 7.81 23.62 31.34
C ASN A 222 7.63 25.12 31.09
N ASP A 223 6.70 25.74 31.81
CA ASP A 223 6.34 27.16 31.67
C ASP A 223 7.45 28.15 32.05
N THR A 224 8.46 27.74 32.81
CA THR A 224 9.62 28.57 33.18
C THR A 224 10.66 28.70 32.06
N ARG A 225 10.58 27.88 31.01
CA ARG A 225 11.52 27.90 29.87
C ARG A 225 11.14 28.98 28.86
N SER A 226 12.03 29.94 28.61
CA SER A 226 11.81 31.04 27.67
C SER A 226 12.27 30.77 26.23
N ASP A 227 12.94 29.65 25.96
CA ASP A 227 13.53 29.30 24.66
C ASP A 227 12.66 28.35 23.83
N LEU A 228 11.40 28.16 24.21
CA LEU A 228 10.46 27.25 23.56
C LEU A 228 9.86 27.90 22.30
N ASN A 229 9.80 27.15 21.21
CA ASN A 229 8.99 27.52 20.04
C ASN A 229 7.49 27.20 20.29
N LYS A 230 6.61 27.70 19.42
CA LYS A 230 5.15 27.52 19.55
C LYS A 230 4.72 26.06 19.67
N TYR A 231 5.39 25.15 18.97
CA TYR A 231 5.06 23.72 18.95
C TYR A 231 5.41 23.03 20.28
N LYS A 232 6.54 23.37 20.89
CA LYS A 232 6.93 22.86 22.22
C LYS A 232 6.07 23.47 23.34
N GLN A 233 5.70 24.74 23.21
CA GLN A 233 4.92 25.47 24.21
C GLN A 233 3.57 24.81 24.50
N LYS A 234 2.95 24.17 23.51
CA LYS A 234 1.72 23.38 23.66
C LYS A 234 1.81 22.30 24.75
N TYR A 235 3.01 21.77 24.99
CA TYR A 235 3.27 20.70 25.96
C TYR A 235 4.03 21.18 27.20
N ALA A 236 4.17 22.50 27.38
CA ALA A 236 4.77 23.06 28.58
C ALA A 236 3.84 22.88 29.78
N ILE A 237 4.35 22.23 30.83
CA ILE A 237 3.61 22.00 32.07
C ILE A 237 4.02 23.01 33.15
N ASN A 238 3.07 23.36 34.02
CA ASN A 238 3.35 24.13 35.24
C ASN A 238 3.85 23.18 36.33
N LYS A 239 5.15 22.84 36.25
CA LYS A 239 5.82 21.94 37.18
C LYS A 239 7.28 22.33 37.31
N LYS A 240 7.82 22.17 38.52
CA LYS A 240 9.27 22.28 38.74
C LYS A 240 10.01 21.29 37.84
N SER A 241 11.10 21.73 37.24
CA SER A 241 11.98 20.87 36.44
C SER A 241 12.42 19.65 37.25
N CYS A 242 12.42 18.49 36.61
CA CYS A 242 12.90 17.21 37.15
C CYS A 242 13.80 16.52 36.11
N THR A 243 14.50 15.47 36.52
CA THR A 243 15.27 14.64 35.59
C THR A 243 14.37 13.69 34.81
N LEU A 244 14.89 13.11 33.72
CA LEU A 244 14.17 12.09 32.95
C LEU A 244 13.89 10.84 33.81
N GLU A 245 14.86 10.45 34.64
CA GLU A 245 14.73 9.36 35.62
C GLU A 245 13.56 9.61 36.59
N GLU A 246 13.49 10.80 37.18
CA GLU A 246 12.42 11.15 38.13
C GLU A 246 11.04 11.12 37.46
N ALA A 247 10.94 11.53 36.20
CA ALA A 247 9.70 11.54 35.44
C ALA A 247 9.18 10.13 35.10
N LEU A 248 10.07 9.15 34.95
CA LEU A 248 9.72 7.76 34.62
C LEU A 248 9.06 7.00 35.78
N ASN A 249 9.20 7.50 37.01
CA ASN A 249 8.59 6.88 38.19
C ASN A 249 7.07 6.82 38.06
N GLY A 250 6.53 5.60 37.93
CA GLY A 250 5.11 5.34 37.73
C GLY A 250 4.56 5.76 36.35
N ALA A 251 5.43 6.03 35.36
CA ALA A 251 5.01 6.27 33.99
C ALA A 251 4.52 4.98 33.32
N ASP A 252 3.46 5.07 32.52
CA ASP A 252 2.90 3.95 31.77
C ASP A 252 3.56 3.77 30.41
N ILE A 253 3.95 4.88 29.80
CA ILE A 253 4.51 4.93 28.45
C ILE A 253 5.79 5.75 28.46
N PHE A 254 6.85 5.18 27.89
CA PHE A 254 8.01 5.94 27.42
C PHE A 254 8.00 6.00 25.89
N LEU A 255 8.07 7.21 25.35
CA LEU A 255 8.21 7.47 23.91
C LEU A 255 9.56 8.14 23.63
N GLY A 256 10.49 7.40 23.03
CA GLY A 256 11.79 7.88 22.60
C GLY A 256 11.79 8.27 21.12
N MET A 257 12.12 9.54 20.85
CA MET A 257 12.33 10.15 19.53
C MET A 257 13.56 11.07 19.57
N SER A 258 14.64 10.56 20.14
CA SER A 258 15.77 11.37 20.61
C SER A 258 17.11 10.84 20.13
N ALA A 259 17.89 10.23 21.03
CA ALA A 259 19.25 9.80 20.79
C ALA A 259 19.46 8.37 21.30
N ALA A 260 20.42 7.69 20.68
CA ALA A 260 20.86 6.37 21.10
C ALA A 260 21.21 6.32 22.59
N LYS A 261 20.78 5.26 23.29
CA LYS A 261 21.08 5.00 24.72
C LYS A 261 20.61 6.08 25.70
N ALA A 262 19.65 6.93 25.30
CA ALA A 262 19.14 7.97 26.17
C ALA A 262 18.32 7.46 27.37
N LEU A 263 17.83 6.21 27.32
CA LEU A 263 17.07 5.57 28.39
C LEU A 263 17.90 4.46 29.03
N LYS A 264 18.18 4.58 30.33
CA LYS A 264 18.99 3.60 31.06
C LYS A 264 18.14 2.47 31.66
N PRO A 265 18.65 1.21 31.70
CA PRO A 265 17.92 0.08 32.26
C PRO A 265 17.47 0.30 33.71
N GLU A 266 18.32 0.88 34.56
CA GLU A 266 18.01 1.10 35.98
C GLU A 266 16.81 2.05 36.19
N TRP A 267 16.50 2.93 35.23
CA TRP A 267 15.41 3.90 35.35
C TRP A 267 14.04 3.28 35.09
N ILE A 268 13.96 2.29 34.19
CA ILE A 268 12.67 1.71 33.81
C ILE A 268 12.10 0.75 34.87
N VAL A 269 12.92 0.36 35.86
CA VAL A 269 12.49 -0.47 36.99
C VAL A 269 11.31 0.17 37.74
N ASN A 270 11.31 1.50 37.85
CA ASN A 270 10.30 2.25 38.59
C ASN A 270 9.08 2.68 37.76
N MET A 271 9.01 2.31 36.47
CA MET A 271 7.81 2.55 35.65
C MET A 271 6.62 1.70 36.13
N ALA A 272 5.40 2.06 35.73
CA ALA A 272 4.20 1.31 36.05
C ALA A 272 4.25 -0.15 35.57
N LYS A 273 3.37 -1.01 36.09
CA LYS A 273 3.23 -2.40 35.64
C LYS A 273 2.89 -2.47 34.14
N ASP A 274 3.43 -3.45 33.43
CA ASP A 274 3.26 -3.65 31.99
C ASP A 274 3.56 -2.36 31.19
N PRO A 275 4.77 -1.78 31.34
CA PRO A 275 5.11 -0.48 30.77
C PRO A 275 5.29 -0.61 29.26
N VAL A 276 4.86 0.41 28.53
CA VAL A 276 4.99 0.50 27.08
C VAL A 276 6.22 1.34 26.77
N ILE A 277 7.23 0.75 26.12
CA ILE A 277 8.52 1.42 25.85
C ILE A 277 8.77 1.42 24.35
N PHE A 278 8.63 2.58 23.74
CA PHE A 278 8.86 2.78 22.30
C PHE A 278 10.19 3.53 22.14
N GLY A 279 11.26 2.80 21.81
CA GLY A 279 12.59 3.38 21.55
C GLY A 279 12.82 3.50 20.05
N LEU A 280 12.51 4.66 19.47
CA LEU A 280 12.39 4.84 18.02
C LEU A 280 13.58 5.60 17.40
N ALA A 281 14.61 5.92 18.18
CA ALA A 281 15.88 6.40 17.63
C ALA A 281 16.53 5.36 16.69
N ASN A 282 17.16 5.86 15.61
CA ASN A 282 17.88 5.05 14.63
C ASN A 282 19.34 5.53 14.51
N PRO A 283 20.30 4.64 14.22
CA PRO A 283 20.15 3.18 14.06
C PRO A 283 20.10 2.42 15.40
N GLU A 284 20.49 3.07 16.50
CA GLU A 284 20.48 2.51 17.85
C GLU A 284 19.36 3.18 18.68
N PRO A 285 18.43 2.41 19.25
CA PRO A 285 17.30 2.96 20.01
C PRO A 285 17.75 3.59 21.35
N GLU A 286 16.82 4.29 22.00
CA GLU A 286 17.02 4.85 23.33
C GLU A 286 17.40 3.79 24.37
N ILE A 287 16.89 2.57 24.23
CA ILE A 287 17.25 1.39 25.01
C ILE A 287 17.12 0.15 24.12
N MET A 288 18.09 -0.76 24.20
CA MET A 288 18.00 -2.04 23.48
C MET A 288 16.94 -2.95 24.12
N PRO A 289 16.12 -3.68 23.34
CA PRO A 289 15.09 -4.55 23.87
C PRO A 289 15.57 -5.60 24.88
N GLU A 290 16.78 -6.13 24.70
CA GLU A 290 17.39 -7.11 25.61
C GLU A 290 17.67 -6.49 26.98
N LEU A 291 18.26 -5.30 27.00
CA LEU A 291 18.59 -4.58 28.24
C LEU A 291 17.33 -4.16 28.99
N ALA A 292 16.28 -3.75 28.27
CA ALA A 292 15.02 -3.41 28.88
C ALA A 292 14.31 -4.63 29.47
N LYS A 293 14.26 -5.75 28.74
CA LYS A 293 13.63 -6.99 29.20
C LYS A 293 14.37 -7.67 30.35
N GLU A 294 15.68 -7.46 30.47
CA GLU A 294 16.48 -7.97 31.59
C GLU A 294 15.98 -7.43 32.94
N VAL A 295 15.67 -6.13 32.99
CA VAL A 295 15.26 -5.42 34.22
C VAL A 295 13.75 -5.25 34.35
N ARG A 296 13.02 -5.31 33.22
CA ARG A 296 11.55 -5.22 33.14
C ARG A 296 10.98 -6.28 32.17
N PRO A 297 10.91 -7.56 32.57
CA PRO A 297 10.42 -8.63 31.71
C PRO A 297 8.97 -8.45 31.23
N ASP A 298 8.18 -7.65 31.94
CA ASP A 298 6.77 -7.31 31.64
C ASP A 298 6.62 -6.17 30.62
N CYS A 299 7.70 -5.55 30.15
CA CYS A 299 7.60 -4.44 29.22
C CYS A 299 7.13 -4.86 27.82
N ILE A 300 6.26 -4.03 27.23
CA ILE A 300 5.84 -4.14 25.84
C ILE A 300 6.65 -3.13 25.05
N MET A 301 7.43 -3.60 24.08
CA MET A 301 8.42 -2.78 23.39
C MET A 301 8.22 -2.70 21.90
N ALA A 302 8.58 -1.57 21.32
CA ALA A 302 8.68 -1.35 19.89
C ALA A 302 9.93 -0.53 19.56
N THR A 303 10.52 -0.77 18.37
CA THR A 303 11.69 -0.03 17.87
C THR A 303 11.49 0.35 16.41
N GLY A 304 12.33 1.23 15.85
CA GLY A 304 12.37 1.49 14.40
C GLY A 304 13.06 0.38 13.59
N ARG A 305 13.69 -0.59 14.27
CA ARG A 305 14.55 -1.60 13.67
C ARG A 305 13.77 -2.82 13.17
N SER A 306 14.08 -3.27 11.95
CA SER A 306 13.42 -4.40 11.31
C SER A 306 13.83 -5.77 11.85
N ASP A 307 14.95 -5.85 12.56
CA ASP A 307 15.44 -7.09 13.17
C ASP A 307 14.81 -7.38 14.54
N TYR A 308 13.91 -6.51 15.02
CA TYR A 308 13.16 -6.67 16.26
C TYR A 308 11.65 -6.82 16.02
N PRO A 309 10.92 -7.49 16.93
CA PRO A 309 9.47 -7.47 16.93
C PRO A 309 8.91 -6.04 17.06
N ASN A 310 7.65 -5.86 16.66
CA ASN A 310 6.94 -4.58 16.78
C ASN A 310 7.70 -3.41 16.12
N GLN A 311 8.13 -3.59 14.87
CA GLN A 311 8.80 -2.52 14.14
C GLN A 311 7.82 -1.37 13.85
N VAL A 312 8.15 -0.16 14.32
CA VAL A 312 7.48 1.06 13.87
C VAL A 312 8.10 1.48 12.55
N ASN A 313 7.35 1.31 11.47
CA ASN A 313 7.78 1.63 10.11
C ASN A 313 6.67 2.38 9.37
N ASN A 314 7.00 3.58 8.87
CA ASN A 314 6.07 4.49 8.20
C ASN A 314 5.41 3.86 6.96
N ILE A 315 6.02 2.82 6.37
CA ILE A 315 5.44 2.04 5.26
C ILE A 315 4.04 1.48 5.56
N LEU A 316 3.72 1.25 6.84
CA LEU A 316 2.40 0.81 7.28
C LEU A 316 1.32 1.89 7.14
N CYS A 317 1.70 3.14 6.89
CA CYS A 317 0.81 4.29 6.82
C CYS A 317 0.81 4.98 5.45
N PHE A 318 1.95 5.51 5.01
CA PHE A 318 1.96 6.48 3.90
C PHE A 318 1.34 5.98 2.59
N PRO A 319 1.56 4.73 2.10
CA PRO A 319 0.97 4.30 0.84
C PRO A 319 -0.57 4.33 0.91
N TYR A 320 -1.11 3.88 2.05
CA TYR A 320 -2.53 3.63 2.22
C TYR A 320 -3.31 4.87 2.62
N ILE A 321 -2.71 5.78 3.40
CA ILE A 321 -3.35 7.06 3.72
C ILE A 321 -3.49 7.92 2.48
N PHE A 322 -2.50 7.94 1.58
CA PHE A 322 -2.63 8.61 0.28
C PHE A 322 -3.63 7.91 -0.62
N ARG A 323 -3.66 6.58 -0.66
CA ARG A 323 -4.66 5.84 -1.44
C ARG A 323 -6.08 6.22 -1.02
N GLY A 324 -6.39 6.17 0.28
CA GLY A 324 -7.69 6.55 0.80
C GLY A 324 -8.04 8.03 0.57
N ALA A 325 -7.06 8.93 0.74
CA ALA A 325 -7.25 10.36 0.47
C ALA A 325 -7.55 10.62 -1.02
N LEU A 326 -6.80 9.99 -1.93
CA LEU A 326 -7.03 10.12 -3.37
C LEU A 326 -8.37 9.50 -3.78
N ASP A 327 -8.69 8.28 -3.30
CA ASP A 327 -9.95 7.60 -3.64
C ASP A 327 -11.19 8.39 -3.24
N SER A 328 -11.11 9.15 -2.14
CA SER A 328 -12.17 10.04 -1.66
C SER A 328 -12.07 11.47 -2.22
N GLN A 329 -11.10 11.75 -3.10
CA GLN A 329 -10.79 13.11 -3.57
C GLN A 329 -10.69 14.11 -2.41
N ALA A 330 -10.05 13.70 -1.31
CA ALA A 330 -9.93 14.50 -0.11
C ALA A 330 -9.12 15.77 -0.39
N LYS A 331 -9.60 16.91 0.13
CA LYS A 331 -8.87 18.19 0.07
C LYS A 331 -7.74 18.27 1.11
N SER A 332 -7.81 17.47 2.17
CA SER A 332 -6.81 17.43 3.24
C SER A 332 -6.78 16.05 3.91
N ILE A 333 -5.69 15.75 4.63
CA ILE A 333 -5.60 14.59 5.54
C ILE A 333 -5.78 15.10 6.98
N ASN A 334 -7.02 15.07 7.46
CA ASN A 334 -7.38 15.63 8.76
C ASN A 334 -7.21 14.63 9.93
N ASN A 335 -7.49 15.07 11.15
CA ASN A 335 -7.33 14.24 12.35
C ASN A 335 -8.24 13.00 12.37
N GLU A 336 -9.46 13.07 11.81
CA GLU A 336 -10.36 11.91 11.77
C GLU A 336 -9.82 10.83 10.83
N MET A 337 -9.26 11.23 9.68
CA MET A 337 -8.55 10.31 8.78
C MET A 337 -7.32 9.67 9.45
N LYS A 338 -6.52 10.45 10.19
CA LYS A 338 -5.36 9.92 10.94
C LYS A 338 -5.80 8.92 12.01
N LYS A 339 -6.86 9.22 12.78
CA LYS A 339 -7.44 8.28 13.77
C LYS A 339 -7.95 7.00 13.12
N ALA A 340 -8.61 7.10 11.97
CA ALA A 340 -9.08 5.94 11.23
C ALA A 340 -7.91 5.06 10.76
N CYS A 341 -6.83 5.67 10.26
CA CYS A 341 -5.60 4.97 9.91
C CYS A 341 -4.99 4.23 11.10
N ILE A 342 -4.86 4.90 12.26
CA ILE A 342 -4.36 4.32 13.52
C ILE A 342 -5.18 3.08 13.92
N LYS A 343 -6.51 3.22 13.96
CA LYS A 343 -7.42 2.14 14.35
C LYS A 343 -7.36 0.95 13.38
N ALA A 344 -7.30 1.21 12.08
CA ALA A 344 -7.21 0.19 11.05
C ALA A 344 -5.90 -0.63 11.17
N ILE A 345 -4.75 0.04 11.31
CA ILE A 345 -3.46 -0.64 11.52
C ILE A 345 -3.49 -1.49 12.80
N ALA A 346 -4.03 -0.92 13.89
CA ALA A 346 -4.12 -1.63 15.17
C ALA A 346 -5.03 -2.88 15.06
N GLU A 347 -6.15 -2.78 14.34
CA GLU A 347 -7.10 -3.88 14.13
C GLU A 347 -6.49 -5.03 13.31
N ILE A 348 -5.69 -4.74 12.29
CA ILE A 348 -5.00 -5.77 11.50
C ILE A 348 -4.13 -6.66 12.40
N ALA A 349 -3.32 -6.05 13.28
CA ALA A 349 -2.52 -6.80 14.25
C ALA A 349 -3.39 -7.61 15.22
N ARG A 350 -4.50 -7.03 15.74
CA ARG A 350 -5.42 -7.72 16.66
C ARG A 350 -6.06 -8.97 16.07
N ASN A 351 -6.31 -8.95 14.76
CA ASN A 351 -6.90 -10.07 14.04
C ASN A 351 -5.86 -11.09 13.53
N ASP A 352 -4.58 -10.91 13.86
CA ASP A 352 -3.56 -11.93 13.64
C ASP A 352 -3.51 -12.92 14.81
N LYS A 353 -3.34 -14.21 14.54
CA LYS A 353 -3.23 -15.26 15.57
C LYS A 353 -2.03 -15.06 16.49
N SER A 354 -1.01 -14.34 16.02
CA SER A 354 0.21 -14.02 16.77
C SER A 354 0.08 -12.77 17.65
N PHE A 355 -1.08 -12.08 17.66
CA PHE A 355 -1.31 -10.88 18.46
C PHE A 355 -0.89 -11.08 19.93
N GLY A 356 -0.05 -10.19 20.43
CA GLY A 356 0.51 -10.27 21.78
C GLY A 356 1.64 -9.27 21.98
N THR A 357 2.36 -9.38 23.10
CA THR A 357 3.41 -8.41 23.49
C THR A 357 4.54 -8.28 22.48
N SER A 358 4.76 -9.29 21.64
CA SER A 358 5.74 -9.29 20.55
C SER A 358 5.12 -9.11 19.15
N HIS A 359 3.81 -8.82 19.06
CA HIS A 359 3.09 -8.58 17.81
C HIS A 359 1.92 -7.60 18.03
N ILE A 360 2.24 -6.36 18.40
CA ILE A 360 1.28 -5.24 18.55
C ILE A 360 1.15 -4.38 17.29
N ILE A 361 2.03 -4.58 16.30
CA ILE A 361 2.06 -3.88 15.02
C ILE A 361 2.10 -4.95 13.92
N PRO A 362 1.29 -4.83 12.84
CA PRO A 362 1.28 -5.84 11.78
C PRO A 362 2.59 -5.82 10.96
N ASN A 363 2.83 -6.89 10.20
CA ASN A 363 3.97 -6.94 9.31
C ASN A 363 3.85 -5.88 8.20
N SER A 364 4.97 -5.26 7.80
CA SER A 364 5.02 -4.28 6.70
C SER A 364 4.56 -4.83 5.34
N LEU A 365 4.56 -6.15 5.16
CA LEU A 365 4.09 -6.83 3.95
C LEU A 365 2.69 -7.45 4.12
N ASP A 366 1.97 -7.11 5.19
CA ASP A 366 0.62 -7.59 5.40
C ASP A 366 -0.32 -7.06 4.29
N GLU A 367 -0.78 -7.97 3.43
CA GLU A 367 -1.57 -7.65 2.24
C GLU A 367 -2.91 -6.99 2.57
N ARG A 368 -3.39 -7.17 3.81
CA ARG A 368 -4.66 -6.58 4.28
C ARG A 368 -4.55 -5.06 4.43
N LEU A 369 -3.34 -4.52 4.60
CA LEU A 369 -3.10 -3.08 4.77
C LEU A 369 -3.70 -2.26 3.63
N GLY A 370 -3.48 -2.72 2.38
CA GLY A 370 -3.97 -2.06 1.17
C GLY A 370 -5.47 -1.79 1.21
N LEU A 371 -6.24 -2.83 1.52
CA LEU A 371 -7.69 -2.77 1.54
C LEU A 371 -8.22 -2.07 2.79
N ILE A 372 -7.78 -2.50 3.97
CA ILE A 372 -8.39 -2.09 5.25
C ILE A 372 -8.04 -0.64 5.58
N VAL A 373 -6.76 -0.25 5.47
CA VAL A 373 -6.31 1.08 5.86
C VAL A 373 -6.82 2.13 4.88
N SER A 374 -6.69 1.90 3.57
CA SER A 374 -7.15 2.85 2.55
C SER A 374 -8.67 3.10 2.65
N ASN A 375 -9.46 2.05 2.86
CA ASN A 375 -10.91 2.18 3.02
C ASN A 375 -11.29 2.94 4.29
N ALA A 376 -10.65 2.65 5.42
CA ALA A 376 -10.90 3.37 6.67
C ALA A 376 -10.60 4.87 6.53
N VAL A 377 -9.50 5.20 5.86
CA VAL A 377 -9.12 6.59 5.58
C VAL A 377 -10.10 7.28 4.64
N ALA A 378 -10.51 6.62 3.55
CA ALA A 378 -11.48 7.16 2.60
C ALA A 378 -12.84 7.40 3.27
N GLN A 379 -13.31 6.46 4.08
CA GLN A 379 -14.56 6.57 4.83
C GLN A 379 -14.50 7.76 5.80
N ALA A 380 -13.42 7.89 6.57
CA ALA A 380 -13.23 9.01 7.48
C ALA A 380 -13.14 10.36 6.76
N ALA A 381 -12.56 10.40 5.55
CA ALA A 381 -12.54 11.60 4.72
C ALA A 381 -13.95 12.05 4.34
N ILE A 382 -14.82 11.10 3.96
CA ILE A 382 -16.22 11.37 3.61
C ILE A 382 -16.99 11.84 4.85
N GLU A 383 -16.89 11.12 5.97
CA GLU A 383 -17.63 11.42 7.20
C GLU A 383 -17.27 12.77 7.81
N SER A 384 -16.00 13.16 7.70
CA SER A 384 -15.51 14.46 8.18
C SER A 384 -15.73 15.61 7.19
N GLY A 385 -16.24 15.33 5.98
CA GLY A 385 -16.41 16.31 4.92
C GLY A 385 -15.12 16.76 4.22
N ALA A 386 -13.99 16.11 4.51
CA ALA A 386 -12.72 16.38 3.83
C ALA A 386 -12.68 15.83 2.40
N GLY A 387 -13.43 14.76 2.13
CA GLY A 387 -13.57 14.13 0.83
C GLY A 387 -15.03 13.90 0.46
N LYS A 388 -15.25 13.35 -0.73
CA LYS A 388 -16.58 13.02 -1.27
C LYS A 388 -16.64 11.55 -1.65
N SER A 389 -17.86 11.02 -1.68
CA SER A 389 -18.09 9.68 -2.23
C SER A 389 -17.82 9.73 -3.74
N VAL A 390 -16.90 8.89 -4.20
CA VAL A 390 -16.52 8.79 -5.60
C VAL A 390 -16.55 7.32 -6.02
N PRO A 391 -16.85 7.00 -7.28
CA PRO A 391 -16.83 5.62 -7.76
C PRO A 391 -15.48 4.96 -7.48
N ASN A 392 -15.52 3.80 -6.82
CA ASN A 392 -14.40 3.07 -6.22
C ASN A 392 -13.15 2.92 -7.13
N LEU A 393 -12.20 3.85 -7.02
CA LEU A 393 -10.95 3.86 -7.78
C LEU A 393 -10.02 2.69 -7.38
N TYR A 394 -9.98 2.32 -6.10
CA TYR A 394 -9.21 1.15 -5.64
C TYR A 394 -9.81 -0.17 -6.11
N GLY A 395 -11.14 -0.31 -6.08
CA GLY A 395 -11.86 -1.44 -6.66
C GLY A 395 -11.54 -1.62 -8.14
N ARG A 396 -11.48 -0.53 -8.92
CA ARG A 396 -11.05 -0.55 -10.32
C ARG A 396 -9.55 -0.82 -10.51
N TYR A 397 -8.70 -0.34 -9.62
CA TYR A 397 -7.26 -0.65 -9.61
C TYR A 397 -7.03 -2.14 -9.34
N ILE A 398 -7.75 -2.71 -8.38
CA ILE A 398 -7.77 -4.13 -8.06
C ILE A 398 -8.38 -4.95 -9.20
N GLU A 399 -9.49 -4.53 -9.82
CA GLU A 399 -10.05 -5.17 -11.03
C GLU A 399 -9.05 -5.22 -12.18
N LYS A 400 -8.28 -4.14 -12.39
CA LYS A 400 -7.27 -4.04 -13.46
C LYS A 400 -5.97 -4.77 -13.14
N MET A 401 -5.55 -4.82 -11.88
CA MET A 401 -4.39 -5.60 -11.41
C MET A 401 -4.68 -7.10 -11.33
N LEU A 402 -5.92 -7.47 -10.97
CA LEU A 402 -6.35 -8.87 -10.81
C LEU A 402 -6.99 -9.46 -12.06
N ASN A 403 -7.40 -8.63 -13.03
CA ASN A 403 -8.11 -9.04 -14.25
C ASN A 403 -9.37 -9.89 -13.97
N ILE A 404 -10.12 -9.55 -12.91
CA ILE A 404 -11.34 -10.25 -12.46
C ILE A 404 -12.57 -9.40 -12.78
N ASN A 405 -13.56 -9.99 -13.46
CA ASN A 405 -14.87 -9.40 -13.72
C ASN A 405 -15.72 -9.42 -12.42
N SER A 406 -16.24 -8.27 -11.97
CA SER A 406 -16.48 -8.00 -10.54
C SER A 406 -17.91 -8.14 -10.01
N GLU A 407 -18.77 -8.99 -10.56
CA GLU A 407 -20.10 -9.18 -9.94
C GLU A 407 -20.04 -9.75 -8.50
N ARG A 408 -18.96 -10.44 -8.13
CA ARG A 408 -18.78 -11.00 -6.77
C ARG A 408 -18.31 -9.96 -5.74
N TYR A 409 -17.66 -8.88 -6.18
CA TYR A 409 -17.24 -7.76 -5.33
C TYR A 409 -18.26 -6.62 -5.31
N PHE A 410 -19.10 -6.51 -6.35
CA PHE A 410 -20.21 -5.55 -6.43
C PHE A 410 -21.19 -5.68 -5.26
N ASN A 411 -21.45 -6.91 -4.79
CA ASN A 411 -22.36 -7.17 -3.66
C ASN A 411 -21.74 -6.96 -2.27
N ILE A 412 -20.46 -6.57 -2.18
CA ILE A 412 -19.76 -6.27 -0.92
C ILE A 412 -20.14 -4.87 -0.39
N TYR A 413 -20.61 -3.98 -1.26
CA TYR A 413 -20.79 -2.55 -0.95
C TYR A 413 -22.22 -2.15 -0.58
N ASN A 414 -23.20 -3.05 -0.71
CA ASN A 414 -24.58 -2.81 -0.27
C ASN A 414 -24.93 -3.63 0.98
N GLY A 415 -24.31 -3.24 2.09
CA GLY A 415 -24.78 -3.38 3.48
C GLY A 415 -25.72 -4.53 3.87
N SER A 416 -25.27 -5.79 3.90
CA SER A 416 -26.08 -6.84 4.55
C SER A 416 -25.35 -7.99 5.25
N ASN A 417 -24.01 -8.14 5.21
CA ASN A 417 -23.34 -9.19 5.99
C ASN A 417 -21.93 -8.78 6.45
N PRO A 418 -21.55 -9.02 7.72
CA PRO A 418 -20.17 -8.84 8.19
C PRO A 418 -19.22 -9.85 7.54
N ILE A 419 -18.00 -9.40 7.22
CA ILE A 419 -16.96 -10.15 6.51
C ILE A 419 -16.50 -11.37 7.31
N ASN A 420 -16.38 -12.54 6.65
CA ASN A 420 -15.63 -13.68 7.19
C ASN A 420 -14.19 -13.64 6.64
N ILE A 421 -13.24 -13.28 7.52
CA ILE A 421 -11.84 -12.92 7.23
C ILE A 421 -10.98 -14.14 6.85
N ASP A 422 -11.41 -15.35 7.17
CA ASP A 422 -10.58 -16.56 7.08
C ASP A 422 -10.22 -16.99 5.64
N ASN A 423 -10.98 -16.56 4.63
CA ASN A 423 -10.78 -17.02 3.24
C ASN A 423 -9.94 -16.08 2.35
N ILE A 424 -9.79 -14.81 2.72
CA ILE A 424 -9.05 -13.82 1.90
C ILE A 424 -7.55 -14.16 1.83
N GLN A 425 -7.00 -14.64 2.95
CA GLN A 425 -5.57 -14.97 3.07
C GLN A 425 -5.18 -16.17 2.19
N THR A 426 -6.08 -17.15 2.05
CA THR A 426 -5.82 -18.38 1.27
C THR A 426 -5.81 -18.09 -0.24
N ASP A 427 -6.68 -17.19 -0.69
CA ASP A 427 -6.81 -16.83 -2.11
C ASP A 427 -5.63 -15.97 -2.57
N ILE A 428 -5.14 -15.03 -1.75
CA ILE A 428 -3.99 -14.18 -2.10
C ILE A 428 -2.68 -14.97 -2.02
N GLN A 429 -2.51 -15.82 -1.00
CA GLN A 429 -1.30 -16.66 -0.86
C GLN A 429 -1.18 -17.68 -2.00
N SER A 430 -2.29 -18.27 -2.45
CA SER A 430 -2.30 -19.19 -3.60
C SER A 430 -1.91 -18.49 -4.90
N PHE A 431 -2.26 -17.21 -5.04
CA PHE A 431 -1.92 -16.37 -6.19
C PHE A 431 -0.43 -15.96 -6.19
N LEU A 432 0.13 -15.54 -5.05
CA LEU A 432 1.55 -15.18 -4.96
C LEU A 432 2.49 -16.38 -5.18
N ASN A 433 2.13 -17.55 -4.64
CA ASN A 433 2.90 -18.78 -4.84
C ASN A 433 2.98 -19.21 -6.33
N ALA A 434 1.96 -18.86 -7.12
CA ALA A 434 1.95 -19.13 -8.56
C ALA A 434 2.86 -18.17 -9.37
N TRP A 435 3.17 -16.98 -8.82
CA TRP A 435 3.95 -15.95 -9.51
C TRP A 435 5.48 -16.11 -9.31
N GLU A 436 5.94 -16.70 -8.21
CA GLU A 436 7.37 -16.76 -7.84
C GLU A 436 8.13 -18.04 -8.23
N THR A 437 7.50 -19.04 -8.87
CA THR A 437 8.19 -20.32 -9.16
C THR A 437 9.06 -20.23 -10.44
N PRO A 438 10.39 -20.40 -10.37
CA PRO A 438 11.24 -20.51 -11.57
C PRO A 438 11.00 -21.87 -12.23
N ILE A 439 10.62 -21.88 -13.50
CA ILE A 439 10.27 -23.11 -14.23
C ILE A 439 11.56 -23.88 -14.59
N LYS A 440 11.86 -24.95 -13.85
CA LYS A 440 12.74 -26.03 -14.33
C LYS A 440 11.90 -27.03 -15.13
N SER A 441 12.37 -27.35 -16.34
CA SER A 441 11.79 -28.42 -17.15
C SER A 441 12.28 -29.77 -16.66
N ASP A 442 11.39 -30.64 -16.19
CA ASP A 442 11.65 -32.07 -16.21
C ASP A 442 10.55 -32.78 -17.00
N SER A 443 11.01 -33.60 -17.94
CA SER A 443 10.22 -34.40 -18.86
C SER A 443 9.87 -35.72 -18.19
N ASN A 444 8.64 -35.86 -17.68
CA ASN A 444 7.84 -37.10 -17.70
C ASN A 444 6.71 -37.01 -16.67
N SER A 445 5.49 -36.72 -17.12
CA SER A 445 4.24 -37.11 -16.46
C SER A 445 3.06 -37.01 -17.42
N GLN A 446 2.23 -38.07 -17.49
CA GLN A 446 0.96 -38.13 -18.23
C GLN A 446 -0.20 -38.17 -17.23
N TYR A 447 -1.23 -37.31 -17.36
CA TYR A 447 -2.53 -37.50 -16.69
C TYR A 447 -3.75 -36.95 -17.44
N VAL A 448 -4.93 -37.46 -17.04
CA VAL A 448 -6.21 -37.61 -17.76
C VAL A 448 -7.26 -36.58 -17.31
N ILE A 449 -7.95 -35.92 -18.26
CA ILE A 449 -9.24 -35.24 -18.01
C ILE A 449 -10.36 -36.27 -18.18
N LYS A 450 -11.21 -36.46 -17.16
CA LYS A 450 -12.46 -37.23 -17.31
C LYS A 450 -13.55 -36.32 -17.88
N PRO A 451 -14.14 -36.61 -19.05
CA PRO A 451 -15.35 -35.93 -19.50
C PRO A 451 -16.48 -36.22 -18.52
N MET A 452 -17.36 -35.24 -18.26
CA MET A 452 -18.69 -35.58 -17.75
C MET A 452 -19.33 -36.57 -18.72
N GLU A 453 -19.87 -37.66 -18.19
CA GLU A 453 -20.37 -38.81 -18.95
C GLU A 453 -21.42 -38.42 -19.99
N LYS A 454 -20.95 -38.16 -21.22
CA LYS A 454 -21.62 -38.38 -22.51
C LYS A 454 -20.62 -38.02 -23.60
N SER A 455 -19.88 -39.02 -24.08
CA SER A 455 -19.12 -38.87 -25.32
C SER A 455 -20.12 -38.55 -26.44
N CYS A 456 -19.81 -37.54 -27.25
CA CYS A 456 -20.59 -37.21 -28.44
C CYS A 456 -20.43 -38.36 -29.45
N ASN A 457 -21.21 -39.43 -29.34
CA ASN A 457 -21.37 -40.56 -30.27
C ASN A 457 -20.14 -40.94 -31.14
N GLY A 458 -18.94 -41.01 -30.55
CA GLY A 458 -17.72 -41.40 -31.28
C GLY A 458 -17.11 -40.31 -32.19
N GLU A 459 -17.56 -39.07 -32.12
CA GLU A 459 -17.05 -37.96 -32.93
C GLU A 459 -15.86 -37.22 -32.29
N LYS A 460 -14.96 -36.72 -33.15
CA LYS A 460 -13.72 -36.05 -32.76
C LYS A 460 -13.99 -34.58 -32.50
N LEU A 461 -14.02 -34.18 -31.23
CA LEU A 461 -14.23 -32.79 -30.81
C LEU A 461 -12.87 -32.07 -30.71
N VAL A 462 -12.77 -30.88 -31.31
CA VAL A 462 -11.56 -30.05 -31.32
C VAL A 462 -11.91 -28.61 -30.92
N TRP A 463 -11.35 -28.09 -29.83
CA TRP A 463 -11.48 -26.68 -29.44
C TRP A 463 -10.32 -25.86 -29.99
N ILE A 464 -10.58 -24.67 -30.53
CA ILE A 464 -9.58 -23.80 -31.15
C ILE A 464 -9.63 -22.41 -30.51
N PHE A 465 -8.45 -21.85 -30.23
CA PHE A 465 -8.29 -20.59 -29.50
C PHE A 465 -7.51 -19.55 -30.29
N GLY A 466 -7.96 -18.30 -30.25
CA GLY A 466 -7.34 -17.12 -30.88
C GLY A 466 -6.81 -16.08 -29.88
N LEU A 467 -5.92 -15.17 -30.31
CA LEU A 467 -5.31 -14.07 -29.52
C LEU A 467 -6.33 -12.98 -29.18
N GLU A 468 -7.31 -12.74 -30.05
CA GLU A 468 -8.50 -11.94 -29.71
C GLU A 468 -9.40 -12.81 -28.81
N SER A 469 -9.20 -12.71 -27.51
CA SER A 469 -9.78 -13.53 -26.45
C SER A 469 -11.32 -13.47 -26.32
N SER A 470 -12.01 -12.79 -27.24
CA SER A 470 -13.45 -12.58 -27.19
C SER A 470 -14.28 -13.65 -27.92
N ASN A 471 -13.69 -14.51 -28.76
CA ASN A 471 -14.47 -15.50 -29.55
C ASN A 471 -13.75 -16.85 -29.76
N PRO A 472 -13.76 -17.78 -28.79
CA PRO A 472 -13.25 -19.14 -29.01
C PRO A 472 -14.15 -19.90 -30.01
N TRP A 473 -13.60 -20.90 -30.71
CA TRP A 473 -14.36 -21.75 -31.65
C TRP A 473 -14.34 -23.21 -31.24
N ILE A 474 -15.46 -23.89 -31.49
CA ILE A 474 -15.57 -25.35 -31.32
C ILE A 474 -15.66 -25.98 -32.71
N ALA A 475 -14.75 -26.91 -33.01
CA ALA A 475 -14.74 -27.67 -34.25
C ALA A 475 -15.09 -29.14 -34.00
N TYR A 476 -15.79 -29.75 -34.97
CA TYR A 476 -16.27 -31.13 -34.88
C TYR A 476 -16.29 -31.80 -36.26
N SER A 477 -16.33 -33.13 -36.28
CA SER A 477 -16.08 -33.92 -37.50
C SER A 477 -17.27 -34.09 -38.45
N THR A 478 -18.51 -33.94 -37.98
CA THR A 478 -19.71 -34.03 -38.83
C THR A 478 -20.23 -32.65 -39.23
N SER A 479 -21.11 -32.58 -40.23
CA SER A 479 -21.81 -31.35 -40.65
C SER A 479 -23.31 -31.39 -40.35
N GLU A 480 -23.78 -32.36 -39.56
CA GLU A 480 -25.19 -32.49 -39.20
C GLU A 480 -25.62 -31.49 -38.11
N ASN A 481 -26.63 -30.68 -38.42
CA ASN A 481 -27.14 -29.62 -37.53
C ASN A 481 -27.79 -30.15 -36.23
N SER A 482 -28.33 -31.36 -36.22
CA SER A 482 -28.88 -32.02 -35.02
C SER A 482 -27.79 -32.21 -33.96
N ILE A 483 -26.61 -32.65 -34.38
CA ILE A 483 -25.47 -32.93 -33.52
C ILE A 483 -24.89 -31.62 -32.93
N ILE A 484 -24.87 -30.51 -33.69
CA ILE A 484 -24.46 -29.19 -33.17
C ILE A 484 -25.33 -28.77 -31.97
N LYS A 485 -26.64 -28.97 -32.09
CA LYS A 485 -27.60 -28.60 -31.05
C LYS A 485 -27.40 -29.44 -29.79
N ASP A 486 -27.14 -30.74 -29.96
CA ASP A 486 -26.82 -31.65 -28.86
C ASP A 486 -25.50 -31.29 -28.17
N ILE A 487 -24.45 -30.95 -28.93
CA ILE A 487 -23.16 -30.50 -28.39
C ILE A 487 -23.31 -29.24 -27.52
N ARG A 488 -24.04 -28.23 -28.01
CA ARG A 488 -24.29 -26.99 -27.24
C ARG A 488 -25.05 -27.26 -25.94
N SER A 489 -25.99 -28.22 -25.96
CA SER A 489 -26.73 -28.63 -24.77
C SER A 489 -25.87 -29.44 -23.79
N ILE A 490 -25.08 -30.41 -24.28
CA ILE A 490 -24.22 -31.29 -23.46
C ILE A 490 -23.15 -30.48 -22.72
N LEU A 491 -22.56 -29.49 -23.40
CA LEU A 491 -21.52 -28.63 -22.84
C LEU A 491 -22.09 -27.47 -22.01
N SER A 492 -23.41 -27.40 -21.79
CA SER A 492 -24.09 -26.32 -21.07
C SER A 492 -23.78 -24.90 -21.63
N LEU A 493 -23.48 -24.81 -22.93
CA LEU A 493 -23.12 -23.58 -23.62
C LEU A 493 -24.33 -22.70 -23.95
N SER A 494 -25.54 -23.11 -23.57
CA SER A 494 -26.79 -22.36 -23.71
C SER A 494 -26.73 -20.97 -23.05
N ASN A 495 -25.86 -20.79 -22.04
CA ASN A 495 -25.65 -19.51 -21.36
C ASN A 495 -24.50 -18.67 -21.98
N MET A 496 -23.82 -19.17 -23.02
CA MET A 496 -22.74 -18.49 -23.74
C MET A 496 -23.00 -18.49 -25.25
N PRO A 497 -23.95 -17.66 -25.74
CA PRO A 497 -24.45 -17.73 -27.13
C PRO A 497 -23.42 -17.32 -28.20
N HIS A 498 -22.23 -16.86 -27.82
CA HIS A 498 -21.25 -16.26 -28.73
C HIS A 498 -20.16 -17.20 -29.24
N ILE A 499 -20.08 -18.45 -28.76
CA ILE A 499 -19.05 -19.42 -29.20
C ILE A 499 -19.49 -20.06 -30.53
N PRO A 500 -18.83 -19.76 -31.67
CA PRO A 500 -19.23 -20.33 -32.95
C PRO A 500 -18.77 -21.78 -33.06
N VAL A 501 -19.65 -22.63 -33.57
CA VAL A 501 -19.35 -24.04 -33.86
C VAL A 501 -19.09 -24.16 -35.36
N VAL A 502 -17.96 -24.72 -35.74
CA VAL A 502 -17.46 -24.80 -37.12
C VAL A 502 -17.14 -26.25 -37.49
N ASP A 503 -17.11 -26.58 -38.77
CA ASP A 503 -16.67 -27.92 -39.19
C ASP A 503 -15.14 -28.07 -39.15
N ILE A 504 -14.65 -29.32 -39.15
CA ILE A 504 -13.21 -29.60 -39.05
C ILE A 504 -12.38 -29.15 -40.28
N LYS A 505 -13.01 -28.90 -41.43
CA LYS A 505 -12.33 -28.33 -42.60
C LYS A 505 -12.11 -26.84 -42.41
N GLN A 506 -13.13 -26.11 -41.93
CA GLN A 506 -13.05 -24.69 -41.59
C GLN A 506 -12.04 -24.43 -40.45
N CYS A 507 -11.94 -25.35 -39.49
CA CYS A 507 -10.91 -25.35 -38.45
C CYS A 507 -9.48 -25.21 -38.99
N ARG A 508 -9.13 -25.90 -40.09
CA ARG A 508 -7.77 -25.85 -40.66
C ARG A 508 -7.43 -24.48 -41.22
N ASP A 509 -8.42 -23.69 -41.63
CA ASP A 509 -8.21 -22.33 -42.09
C ASP A 509 -8.09 -21.35 -40.91
N LEU A 510 -8.75 -21.62 -39.78
CA LEU A 510 -8.54 -20.88 -38.53
C LEU A 510 -7.13 -21.07 -37.97
N GLU A 511 -6.56 -22.28 -38.06
CA GLU A 511 -5.19 -22.59 -37.61
C GLU A 511 -4.10 -21.82 -38.38
N LYS A 512 -4.42 -21.36 -39.60
CA LYS A 512 -3.50 -20.56 -40.43
C LYS A 512 -3.53 -19.07 -40.09
N ARG A 513 -4.50 -18.61 -39.28
CA ARG A 513 -4.61 -17.20 -38.92
C ARG A 513 -3.49 -16.79 -37.94
N ASN A 514 -3.10 -15.52 -38.00
CA ASN A 514 -2.05 -14.97 -37.13
C ASN A 514 -2.42 -15.00 -35.65
N ASP A 515 -3.71 -14.98 -35.33
CA ASP A 515 -4.25 -15.01 -33.99
C ASP A 515 -4.35 -16.43 -33.40
N PHE A 516 -4.11 -17.51 -34.16
CA PHE A 516 -4.16 -18.87 -33.61
C PHE A 516 -3.17 -19.08 -32.45
N CYS A 517 -3.70 -19.48 -31.30
CA CYS A 517 -2.94 -19.74 -30.07
C CYS A 517 -2.72 -21.24 -29.81
N GLY A 518 -3.70 -22.07 -30.13
CA GLY A 518 -3.63 -23.51 -29.91
C GLY A 518 -4.97 -24.22 -30.06
N ARG A 519 -4.94 -25.54 -29.89
CA ARG A 519 -6.12 -26.41 -29.92
C ARG A 519 -6.09 -27.50 -28.86
N ILE A 520 -7.28 -27.97 -28.48
CA ILE A 520 -7.48 -29.19 -27.69
C ILE A 520 -8.30 -30.17 -28.52
N SER A 521 -7.85 -31.41 -28.62
CA SER A 521 -8.59 -32.47 -29.28
C SER A 521 -8.83 -33.65 -28.34
N LEU A 522 -9.97 -34.31 -28.53
CA LEU A 522 -10.33 -35.56 -27.88
C LEU A 522 -10.23 -36.68 -28.91
N ASN A 523 -9.10 -37.41 -28.92
CA ASN A 523 -8.84 -38.55 -29.81
C ASN A 523 -8.13 -39.65 -29.02
N GLU A 524 -8.88 -40.69 -28.62
CA GLU A 524 -8.37 -41.81 -27.78
C GLU A 524 -7.61 -41.33 -26.52
N GLY A 525 -7.89 -40.09 -26.08
CA GLY A 525 -7.12 -39.33 -25.11
C GLY A 525 -7.22 -37.82 -25.36
N LEU A 526 -6.87 -37.00 -24.35
CA LEU A 526 -6.83 -35.55 -24.49
C LEU A 526 -5.48 -35.13 -25.08
N LYS A 527 -5.48 -34.41 -26.20
CA LYS A 527 -4.28 -33.86 -26.82
C LYS A 527 -4.37 -32.35 -26.94
N MET A 528 -3.39 -31.64 -26.37
CA MET A 528 -3.28 -30.18 -26.45
C MET A 528 -2.07 -29.80 -27.31
N GLU A 529 -2.25 -28.86 -28.23
CA GLU A 529 -1.20 -28.39 -29.14
C GLU A 529 -1.22 -26.87 -29.19
N PHE A 530 -0.06 -26.23 -29.01
CA PHE A 530 0.06 -24.76 -28.93
C PHE A 530 1.09 -24.25 -29.91
N LYS A 531 0.90 -23.00 -30.37
CA LYS A 531 1.93 -22.29 -31.14
C LYS A 531 3.09 -21.93 -30.20
N PRO A 532 4.36 -22.09 -30.63
CA PRO A 532 5.53 -21.80 -29.79
C PRO A 532 5.48 -20.37 -29.21
N GLY A 533 5.75 -20.24 -27.91
CA GLY A 533 5.75 -18.95 -27.21
C GLY A 533 4.38 -18.45 -26.69
N LEU A 534 3.26 -19.09 -27.04
CA LEU A 534 1.91 -18.63 -26.68
C LEU A 534 1.18 -19.53 -25.67
N ARG A 535 1.91 -20.45 -25.00
CA ARG A 535 1.36 -21.46 -24.09
C ARG A 535 0.56 -20.87 -22.91
N ASN A 536 1.02 -19.75 -22.36
CA ASN A 536 0.35 -19.09 -21.22
C ASN A 536 -0.98 -18.41 -21.63
N ILE A 537 -1.07 -17.94 -22.87
CA ILE A 537 -2.28 -17.30 -23.40
C ILE A 537 -3.35 -18.35 -23.69
N ALA A 538 -2.95 -19.49 -24.24
CA ALA A 538 -3.87 -20.59 -24.47
C ALA A 538 -4.41 -21.20 -23.16
N TYR A 539 -3.59 -21.22 -22.11
CA TYR A 539 -4.03 -21.57 -20.75
C TYR A 539 -5.09 -20.61 -20.20
N LEU A 540 -4.87 -19.29 -20.34
CA LEU A 540 -5.83 -18.27 -19.94
C LEU A 540 -7.16 -18.43 -20.71
N THR A 541 -7.08 -18.74 -22.00
CA THR A 541 -8.27 -18.88 -22.86
C THR A 541 -9.13 -20.08 -22.46
N LEU A 542 -8.53 -21.17 -21.99
CA LEU A 542 -9.24 -22.36 -21.50
C LEU A 542 -10.00 -22.13 -20.19
N LEU A 543 -9.39 -21.32 -19.32
CA LEU A 543 -10.00 -20.87 -18.07
C LEU A 543 -11.19 -19.95 -18.35
N LEU A 544 -11.03 -19.01 -19.29
CA LEU A 544 -12.07 -18.06 -19.69
C LEU A 544 -13.21 -18.69 -20.49
N SER A 545 -12.97 -19.81 -21.20
CA SER A 545 -14.02 -20.53 -21.95
C SER A 545 -14.96 -21.35 -21.06
N GLY A 546 -14.84 -21.29 -19.73
CA GLY A 546 -15.79 -21.90 -18.80
C GLY A 546 -15.71 -23.43 -18.71
N ILE A 547 -14.62 -24.05 -19.17
CA ILE A 547 -14.42 -25.50 -19.02
C ILE A 547 -14.10 -25.79 -17.56
N ALA A 548 -15.09 -26.31 -16.81
CA ALA A 548 -14.92 -26.66 -15.42
C ALA A 548 -13.98 -27.88 -15.24
N ASN A 549 -13.17 -27.87 -14.17
CA ASN A 549 -12.28 -28.97 -13.74
C ASN A 549 -11.06 -29.25 -14.64
N VAL A 550 -10.34 -28.23 -15.07
CA VAL A 550 -9.02 -28.40 -15.71
C VAL A 550 -7.94 -28.56 -14.62
N LYS A 551 -7.47 -29.80 -14.40
CA LYS A 551 -6.30 -30.09 -13.55
C LYS A 551 -5.07 -30.26 -14.43
N ILE A 552 -4.07 -29.39 -14.25
CA ILE A 552 -2.76 -29.50 -14.91
C ILE A 552 -1.76 -30.01 -13.88
N THR A 553 -1.18 -31.17 -14.16
CA THR A 553 -0.03 -31.70 -13.43
C THR A 553 1.18 -31.69 -14.37
N TYR A 554 2.30 -31.18 -13.86
CA TYR A 554 3.55 -31.00 -14.61
C TYR A 554 4.21 -32.32 -14.96
#